data_AF-A0A820K7Y8-F1
#
_entry.id   AF-A0A820K7Y8-F1
#
_cell.length_a   1.000
_cell.length_b   1.000
_cell.length_c   1.000
_cell.angle_alpha   90.00
_cell.angle_beta   90.00
_cell.angle_gamma   90.00
#
_symmetry.space_group_name_H-M   'P 1'
#
loop_
_entity.id
_entity.type
_entity.pdbx_description
1 polymer ?
#
loop_
_entity_poly.entity_id
_entity_poly.type
_entity_poly.pdbx_seq_one_letter_code
_entity_poly.pdbx_strand_id
1 'polypeptide(L)'
;VFKYDEQYEENEEKYKEIRKTILDESSDDESSSGSSDSDDDEDDKKDDADEEEQEVDPAEKEKQQTIIDQTETNLVTLRRTIYLTIQSSIGAEECAHKLLKMNLRPGQEMELCQMILDSCAQQRTYERFFGLLGQRFCLLKKEYVECFEKVFQDQYE
;
A
#
# COMPACT_ATOMS: atom_id res chain seq x y z
N VAL A 1 -22.88 -10.64 26.39
CA VAL A 1 -23.47 -11.71 27.22
C VAL A 1 -24.61 -12.32 26.44
N PHE A 2 -24.54 -13.62 26.14
CA PHE A 2 -25.60 -14.34 25.43
C PHE A 2 -26.88 -14.39 26.28
N LYS A 3 -28.04 -14.29 25.63
CA LYS A 3 -29.36 -14.41 26.26
C LYS A 3 -30.27 -15.18 25.30
N TYR A 4 -31.17 -15.97 25.85
CA TYR A 4 -32.22 -16.63 25.08
C TYR A 4 -33.15 -15.57 24.46
N ASP A 5 -33.47 -15.74 23.18
CA ASP A 5 -34.42 -14.91 22.44
C ASP A 5 -35.66 -15.75 22.12
N GLU A 6 -36.83 -15.32 22.61
CA GLU A 6 -38.12 -15.97 22.36
C GLU A 6 -38.58 -15.77 20.90
N GLN A 7 -38.02 -14.79 20.19
CA GLN A 7 -38.33 -14.46 18.79
C GLN A 7 -37.18 -14.82 17.84
N TYR A 8 -36.31 -15.76 18.24
CA TYR A 8 -35.12 -16.16 17.49
C TYR A 8 -35.42 -16.47 16.01
N GLU A 9 -36.45 -17.28 15.73
CA GLU A 9 -36.83 -17.68 14.37
C GLU A 9 -37.19 -16.46 13.50
N GLU A 10 -38.08 -15.59 13.97
CA GLU A 10 -38.44 -14.36 13.23
C GLU A 10 -37.25 -13.41 13.05
N ASN A 11 -36.36 -13.33 14.04
CA ASN A 11 -35.20 -12.44 14.01
C ASN A 11 -34.11 -12.98 13.08
N GLU A 12 -33.97 -14.31 12.97
CA GLU A 12 -33.10 -14.96 11.99
C GLU A 12 -33.64 -14.78 10.56
N GLU A 13 -34.95 -14.91 10.34
CA GLU A 13 -35.58 -14.64 9.04
C GLU A 13 -35.38 -13.19 8.59
N LYS A 14 -35.70 -12.21 9.46
CA LYS A 14 -35.44 -10.78 9.19
C LYS A 14 -33.97 -10.51 8.91
N TYR A 15 -33.05 -11.18 9.63
CA TYR A 15 -31.62 -11.06 9.38
C TYR A 15 -31.21 -11.65 8.03
N LYS A 16 -31.76 -12.80 7.62
CA LYS A 16 -31.54 -13.41 6.30
C LYS A 16 -32.05 -12.51 5.17
N GLU A 17 -33.25 -11.94 5.29
CA GLU A 17 -33.79 -10.97 4.31
C GLU A 17 -32.90 -9.74 4.17
N ILE A 18 -32.50 -9.13 5.29
CA ILE A 18 -31.62 -7.96 5.33
C ILE A 18 -30.24 -8.31 4.76
N ARG A 19 -29.65 -9.45 5.15
CA ARG A 19 -28.36 -9.93 4.65
C ARG A 19 -28.40 -10.12 3.13
N LYS A 20 -29.41 -10.83 2.62
CA LYS A 20 -29.62 -11.04 1.18
C LYS A 20 -29.84 -9.72 0.42
N THR A 21 -30.55 -8.75 1.00
CA THR A 21 -30.76 -7.44 0.38
C THR A 21 -29.49 -6.58 0.34
N ILE A 22 -28.57 -6.77 1.28
CA ILE A 22 -27.30 -6.01 1.36
C ILE A 22 -26.19 -6.65 0.52
N LEU A 23 -26.16 -7.98 0.40
CA LEU A 23 -25.08 -8.76 -0.23
C LEU A 23 -25.47 -9.39 -1.58
N ASP A 24 -26.72 -9.20 -2.03
CA ASP A 24 -27.30 -9.70 -3.29
C ASP A 24 -26.91 -11.15 -3.65
N GLU A 25 -27.37 -12.10 -2.85
CA GLU A 25 -27.05 -13.53 -2.97
C GLU A 25 -27.66 -14.17 -4.24
N SER A 26 -27.01 -13.92 -5.38
CA SER A 26 -26.87 -14.85 -6.51
C SER A 26 -25.49 -15.53 -6.54
N SER A 27 -24.56 -15.09 -5.67
CA SER A 27 -23.25 -15.71 -5.42
C SER A 27 -23.25 -16.45 -4.07
N ASP A 28 -22.56 -17.61 -4.05
CA ASP A 28 -22.37 -18.56 -2.94
C ASP A 28 -23.61 -19.34 -2.43
N ASP A 29 -24.00 -20.36 -3.21
CA ASP A 29 -24.64 -21.58 -2.68
C ASP A 29 -23.54 -22.63 -2.39
N GLU A 30 -22.71 -22.38 -1.36
CA GLU A 30 -21.72 -23.34 -0.87
C GLU A 30 -21.95 -23.68 0.61
N SER A 31 -22.39 -24.92 0.83
CA SER A 31 -22.86 -25.41 2.12
C SER A 31 -21.71 -25.70 3.08
N SER A 32 -21.62 -24.88 4.14
CA SER A 32 -21.22 -25.27 5.52
C SER A 32 -20.58 -26.65 5.70
N SER A 33 -19.27 -26.66 5.96
CA SER A 33 -18.62 -27.73 6.73
C SER A 33 -17.76 -27.12 7.82
N GLY A 34 -17.99 -27.50 9.07
CA GLY A 34 -17.30 -26.94 10.23
C GLY A 34 -16.23 -27.88 10.80
N SER A 35 -15.52 -27.37 11.81
CA SER A 35 -14.59 -28.07 12.72
C SER A 35 -13.18 -28.38 12.19
N SER A 36 -12.18 -27.65 12.68
CA SER A 36 -11.35 -28.15 13.80
C SER A 36 -10.33 -27.10 14.30
N ASP A 37 -10.14 -27.06 15.63
CA ASP A 37 -8.96 -26.45 16.26
C ASP A 37 -7.70 -27.31 15.98
N SER A 38 -6.57 -26.65 15.73
CA SER A 38 -5.22 -27.17 16.04
C SER A 38 -4.20 -26.04 16.02
N ASP A 39 -3.53 -25.84 17.16
CA ASP A 39 -2.27 -25.09 17.26
C ASP A 39 -1.13 -25.90 16.61
N ASP A 40 -0.21 -25.24 15.87
CA ASP A 40 1.25 -25.47 15.99
C ASP A 40 2.08 -24.32 15.35
N ASP A 41 3.36 -24.25 15.69
CA ASP A 41 4.29 -23.12 15.47
C ASP A 41 5.07 -23.08 14.12
N GLU A 42 5.59 -21.87 13.83
CA GLU A 42 6.78 -21.43 13.05
C GLU A 42 7.22 -22.04 11.67
N ASP A 43 7.65 -21.10 10.78
CA ASP A 43 8.58 -21.19 9.63
C ASP A 43 8.39 -22.28 8.54
N ASP A 44 8.39 -22.02 7.22
CA ASP A 44 9.32 -21.20 6.42
C ASP A 44 8.67 -20.92 5.03
N LYS A 45 9.15 -19.91 4.27
CA LYS A 45 8.60 -19.53 2.97
C LYS A 45 9.26 -20.22 1.78
N LYS A 46 8.48 -20.97 0.98
CA LYS A 46 8.66 -21.18 -0.49
C LYS A 46 7.51 -21.97 -1.13
N ASP A 47 6.92 -21.39 -2.17
CA ASP A 47 6.34 -21.99 -3.40
C ASP A 47 5.70 -20.81 -4.20
N ASP A 48 5.88 -20.57 -5.50
CA ASP A 48 6.62 -21.26 -6.59
C ASP A 48 5.86 -22.37 -7.39
N ALA A 49 4.50 -22.34 -7.43
CA ALA A 49 3.69 -23.15 -8.38
C ALA A 49 2.38 -22.49 -8.89
N ASP A 50 2.14 -22.69 -10.21
CA ASP A 50 0.93 -22.53 -11.05
C ASP A 50 -0.08 -21.38 -10.85
N GLU A 51 -0.14 -20.51 -11.86
CA GLU A 51 -1.30 -19.71 -12.23
C GLU A 51 -2.31 -20.59 -13.00
N GLU A 52 -3.36 -21.10 -12.35
CA GLU A 52 -4.53 -21.59 -13.10
C GLU A 52 -5.34 -20.40 -13.63
N GLU A 53 -5.29 -20.18 -14.96
CA GLU A 53 -6.14 -19.24 -15.67
C GLU A 53 -7.62 -19.70 -15.60
N GLN A 54 -8.34 -19.32 -14.54
CA GLN A 54 -9.81 -19.37 -14.57
C GLN A 54 -10.33 -18.31 -15.53
N GLU A 55 -10.86 -18.75 -16.68
CA GLU A 55 -11.59 -17.91 -17.62
C GLU A 55 -12.86 -17.34 -16.96
N VAL A 56 -12.76 -16.14 -16.39
CA VAL A 56 -13.93 -15.43 -15.82
C VAL A 56 -14.81 -14.87 -16.93
N ASP A 57 -16.08 -15.28 -16.91
CA ASP A 57 -17.09 -14.98 -17.93
C ASP A 57 -17.30 -13.45 -18.11
N PRO A 58 -17.35 -12.87 -19.33
CA PRO A 58 -17.27 -11.42 -19.53
C PRO A 58 -18.49 -10.59 -19.06
N ALA A 59 -19.48 -11.21 -18.42
CA ALA A 59 -20.81 -10.64 -18.17
C ALA A 59 -20.90 -9.81 -16.87
N GLU A 60 -20.15 -10.15 -15.82
CA GLU A 60 -20.27 -9.52 -14.49
C GLU A 60 -19.38 -8.28 -14.34
N LYS A 61 -19.53 -7.32 -15.27
CA LYS A 61 -19.22 -5.91 -14.98
C LYS A 61 -20.35 -5.26 -14.19
N GLU A 62 -20.66 -5.88 -13.06
CA GLU A 62 -21.39 -5.26 -11.97
C GLU A 62 -20.71 -3.93 -11.62
N LYS A 63 -21.51 -2.95 -11.22
CA LYS A 63 -21.05 -1.56 -11.10
C LYS A 63 -20.05 -1.46 -9.95
N GLN A 64 -18.76 -1.55 -10.25
CA GLN A 64 -17.68 -1.19 -9.33
C GLN A 64 -17.99 0.18 -8.75
N GLN A 65 -18.52 0.21 -7.53
CA GLN A 65 -18.72 1.44 -6.79
C GLN A 65 -17.33 2.01 -6.60
N THR A 66 -17.01 3.09 -7.31
CA THR A 66 -15.68 3.66 -7.31
C THR A 66 -15.42 4.25 -5.94
N ILE A 67 -14.73 3.49 -5.09
CA ILE A 67 -14.37 3.93 -3.74
C ILE A 67 -13.33 5.03 -3.88
N ILE A 68 -13.77 6.28 -3.70
CA ILE A 68 -12.90 7.46 -3.74
C ILE A 68 -12.26 7.61 -2.35
N ASP A 69 -11.01 7.16 -2.22
CA ASP A 69 -10.21 7.38 -1.02
C ASP A 69 -9.79 8.86 -0.91
N GLN A 70 -10.25 9.54 0.13
CA GLN A 70 -9.87 10.92 0.46
C GLN A 70 -8.84 11.01 1.61
N THR A 71 -8.32 9.88 2.10
CA THR A 71 -7.48 9.82 3.32
C THR A 71 -5.99 9.96 3.05
N GLU A 72 -5.56 10.00 1.78
CA GLU A 72 -4.15 10.09 1.33
C GLU A 72 -3.19 9.06 1.96
N THR A 73 -3.71 7.97 2.52
CA THR A 73 -2.96 6.96 3.29
C THR A 73 -1.77 6.37 2.51
N ASN A 74 -1.93 6.20 1.21
CA ASN A 74 -0.89 5.76 0.28
C ASN A 74 0.31 6.74 0.22
N LEU A 75 0.07 8.05 0.19
CA LEU A 75 1.13 9.08 0.18
C LEU A 75 1.84 9.15 1.54
N VAL A 76 1.09 9.13 2.63
CA VAL A 76 1.66 9.12 3.99
C VAL A 76 2.54 7.87 4.21
N THR A 77 2.09 6.72 3.72
CA THR A 77 2.86 5.47 3.79
C THR A 77 4.14 5.54 2.95
N LEU A 78 4.07 6.11 1.74
CA LEU A 78 5.24 6.34 0.89
C LEU A 78 6.27 7.26 1.59
N ARG A 79 5.85 8.44 2.06
CA ARG A 79 6.68 9.40 2.80
C ARG A 79 7.37 8.75 4.00
N ARG A 80 6.61 8.02 4.82
CA ARG A 80 7.14 7.29 5.98
C ARG A 80 8.19 6.25 5.57
N THR A 81 7.96 5.53 4.49
CA THR A 81 8.87 4.47 4.04
C THR A 81 10.16 5.07 3.49
N ILE A 82 10.10 6.11 2.67
CA ILE A 82 11.27 6.86 2.17
C ILE A 82 12.10 7.39 3.35
N TYR A 83 11.46 8.08 4.31
CA TYR A 83 12.14 8.61 5.49
C TYR A 83 12.86 7.52 6.30
N LEU A 84 12.19 6.39 6.58
CA LEU A 84 12.78 5.27 7.30
C LEU A 84 13.92 4.61 6.49
N THR A 85 13.83 4.54 5.16
CA THR A 85 14.91 4.04 4.30
C THR A 85 16.13 4.97 4.32
N ILE A 86 15.93 6.29 4.34
CA ILE A 86 17.01 7.28 4.50
C ILE A 86 17.66 7.12 5.88
N GLN A 87 16.87 7.17 6.95
CA GLN A 87 17.36 7.16 8.34
C GLN A 87 18.04 5.83 8.74
N SER A 88 17.72 4.72 8.07
CA SER A 88 18.35 3.40 8.27
C SER A 88 19.51 3.10 7.33
N SER A 89 19.90 4.04 6.46
CA SER A 89 21.02 3.87 5.52
C SER A 89 22.24 4.66 5.98
N ILE A 90 23.43 4.05 5.88
CA ILE A 90 24.69 4.70 6.27
C ILE A 90 25.38 5.34 5.06
N GLY A 91 25.30 4.69 3.89
CA GLY A 91 25.90 5.17 2.64
C GLY A 91 24.88 5.71 1.65
N ALA A 92 25.21 6.81 0.95
CA ALA A 92 24.35 7.39 -0.08
C ALA A 92 24.09 6.42 -1.26
N GLU A 93 25.10 5.64 -1.68
CA GLU A 93 24.95 4.59 -2.71
C GLU A 93 24.01 3.46 -2.28
N GLU A 94 24.11 3.04 -1.02
CA GLU A 94 23.25 2.01 -0.44
C GLU A 94 21.80 2.51 -0.34
N CYS A 95 21.62 3.75 0.11
CA CYS A 95 20.32 4.42 0.19
C CYS A 95 19.68 4.55 -1.19
N ALA A 96 20.41 5.04 -2.20
CA ALA A 96 19.94 5.13 -3.58
C ALA A 96 19.49 3.75 -4.10
N HIS A 97 20.29 2.70 -3.89
CA HIS A 97 19.95 1.34 -4.30
C HIS A 97 18.71 0.78 -3.58
N LYS A 98 18.55 1.04 -2.28
CA LYS A 98 17.34 0.68 -1.52
C LYS A 98 16.09 1.40 -2.04
N LEU A 99 16.17 2.70 -2.27
CA LEU A 99 15.07 3.53 -2.77
C LEU A 99 14.65 3.12 -4.20
N LEU A 100 15.60 2.80 -5.07
CA LEU A 100 15.31 2.30 -6.43
C LEU A 100 14.60 0.94 -6.42
N LYS A 101 14.88 0.07 -5.44
CA LYS A 101 14.22 -1.22 -5.28
C LYS A 101 12.75 -1.13 -4.84
N MET A 102 12.29 0.03 -4.35
CA MET A 102 10.91 0.20 -3.92
C MET A 102 9.89 0.32 -5.07
N ASN A 103 10.33 0.36 -6.34
CA ASN A 103 9.47 0.47 -7.52
C ASN A 103 8.42 1.59 -7.40
N LEU A 104 8.90 2.83 -7.36
CA LEU A 104 8.06 4.02 -7.37
C LEU A 104 7.12 4.01 -8.58
N ARG A 105 5.86 4.39 -8.36
CA ARG A 105 4.90 4.57 -9.46
C ARG A 105 5.25 5.86 -10.21
N PRO A 106 5.07 5.93 -11.54
CA PRO A 106 5.26 7.17 -12.30
C PRO A 106 4.45 8.31 -11.70
N GLY A 107 5.12 9.44 -11.42
CA GLY A 107 4.57 10.60 -10.72
C GLY A 107 4.98 10.71 -9.25
N GLN A 108 5.52 9.65 -8.64
CA GLN A 108 6.01 9.66 -7.25
C GLN A 108 7.47 10.11 -7.11
N GLU A 109 8.18 10.34 -8.23
CA GLU A 109 9.57 10.80 -8.25
C GLU A 109 9.73 12.20 -7.62
N MET A 110 8.73 13.07 -7.80
CA MET A 110 8.71 14.41 -7.21
C MET A 110 8.62 14.35 -5.68
N GLU A 111 7.75 13.48 -5.17
CA GLU A 111 7.58 13.21 -3.74
C GLU A 111 8.87 12.61 -3.13
N LEU A 112 9.59 11.75 -3.87
CA LEU A 112 10.91 11.30 -3.45
C LEU A 112 11.91 12.47 -3.34
N CYS A 113 12.02 13.31 -4.36
CA CYS A 113 12.92 14.47 -4.35
C CYS A 113 12.62 15.42 -3.18
N GLN A 114 11.34 15.69 -2.93
CA GLN A 114 10.89 16.53 -1.81
C GLN A 114 11.20 15.89 -0.45
N MET A 115 10.89 14.60 -0.26
CA MET A 115 11.22 13.87 0.97
C MET A 115 12.72 13.80 1.27
N ILE A 116 13.58 13.72 0.24
CA ILE A 116 15.04 13.79 0.41
C ILE A 116 15.46 15.17 0.93
N LEU A 117 14.88 16.26 0.39
CA LEU A 117 15.20 17.61 0.82
C LEU A 117 14.66 17.92 2.22
N ASP A 118 13.41 17.54 2.52
CA ASP A 118 12.81 17.73 3.85
C ASP A 118 13.58 16.97 4.93
N SER A 119 14.02 15.73 4.61
CA SER A 119 14.90 14.95 5.50
C SER A 119 16.25 15.62 5.73
N CYS A 120 16.79 16.34 4.72
CA CYS A 120 18.01 17.13 4.87
C CYS A 120 17.77 18.39 5.71
N ALA A 121 16.64 19.06 5.54
CA ALA A 121 16.28 20.29 6.25
C ALA A 121 15.97 20.06 7.73
N GLN A 122 15.49 18.87 8.10
CA GLN A 122 15.27 18.46 9.49
C GLN A 122 16.57 18.18 10.27
N GLN A 123 17.71 17.95 9.60
CA GLN A 123 18.98 17.74 10.28
C GLN A 123 19.54 19.04 10.88
N ARG A 124 20.08 18.96 12.09
CA ARG A 124 20.69 20.11 12.79
C ARG A 124 21.87 20.71 12.03
N THR A 125 22.59 19.90 11.27
CA THR A 125 23.78 20.27 10.50
C THR A 125 23.71 19.61 9.14
N TYR A 126 24.11 20.33 8.08
CA TYR A 126 24.17 19.77 6.74
C TYR A 126 25.12 18.57 6.66
N GLU A 127 24.59 17.43 6.21
CA GLU A 127 25.38 16.24 5.91
C GLU A 127 25.60 16.09 4.41
N ARG A 128 26.87 15.88 4.03
CA ARG A 128 27.25 15.63 2.63
C ARG A 128 26.53 14.43 1.99
N PHE A 129 26.00 13.51 2.81
CA PHE A 129 25.16 12.40 2.40
C PHE A 129 24.05 12.83 1.43
N PHE A 130 23.27 13.87 1.77
CA PHE A 130 22.12 14.31 0.96
C PHE A 130 22.52 14.86 -0.40
N GLY A 131 23.61 15.64 -0.46
CA GLY A 131 24.16 16.13 -1.73
C GLY A 131 24.66 15.00 -2.64
N LEU A 132 25.28 13.96 -2.08
CA LEU A 132 25.69 12.77 -2.85
C LEU A 132 24.49 11.94 -3.31
N LEU A 133 23.47 11.80 -2.47
CA LEU A 133 22.23 11.08 -2.80
C LEU A 133 21.48 11.78 -3.94
N GLY A 134 21.29 13.11 -3.85
CA GLY A 134 20.69 13.90 -4.92
C GLY A 134 21.49 13.84 -6.23
N GLN A 135 22.82 14.00 -6.16
CA GLN A 135 23.69 13.81 -7.33
C GLN A 135 23.48 12.44 -7.99
N ARG A 136 23.32 11.38 -7.19
CA ARG A 136 23.14 10.02 -7.71
C ARG A 136 21.83 9.88 -8.48
N PHE A 137 20.72 10.41 -7.97
CA PHE A 137 19.43 10.42 -8.67
C PHE A 137 19.48 11.25 -9.96
N CYS A 138 20.06 12.44 -9.93
CA CYS A 138 20.25 13.29 -11.11
C CYS A 138 21.08 12.62 -12.23
N LEU A 139 22.05 11.77 -11.87
CA LEU A 139 22.87 11.01 -12.83
C LEU A 139 22.17 9.75 -13.37
N LEU A 140 21.12 9.25 -12.70
CA LEU A 140 20.40 8.03 -13.10
C LEU A 140 19.34 8.29 -14.17
N LYS A 141 18.53 9.35 -13.99
CA LYS A 141 17.50 9.75 -14.95
C LYS A 141 17.35 11.27 -14.99
N LYS A 142 17.03 11.81 -16.17
CA LYS A 142 16.71 13.24 -16.37
C LYS A 142 15.46 13.69 -15.60
N GLU A 143 14.49 12.79 -15.43
CA GLU A 143 13.26 13.01 -14.65
C GLU A 143 13.56 13.58 -13.25
N TYR A 144 14.56 13.02 -12.55
CA TYR A 144 14.96 13.51 -11.23
C TYR A 144 15.61 14.89 -11.26
N VAL A 145 16.30 15.26 -12.36
CA VAL A 145 16.87 16.61 -12.52
C VAL A 145 15.75 17.64 -12.57
N GLU A 146 14.74 17.40 -13.42
CA GLU A 146 13.56 18.28 -13.53
C GLU A 146 12.76 18.35 -12.22
N CYS A 147 12.67 17.24 -11.47
CA CYS A 147 12.06 17.24 -10.14
C CYS A 147 12.86 18.09 -9.13
N PHE A 148 14.18 17.92 -9.05
CA PHE A 148 15.02 18.72 -8.14
C PHE A 148 15.09 20.20 -8.54
N GLU A 149 15.01 20.54 -9.83
CA GLU A 149 14.91 21.93 -10.30
C GLU A 149 13.61 22.61 -9.86
N LYS A 150 12.47 21.90 -9.94
CA LYS A 150 11.18 22.40 -9.42
C LYS A 150 11.19 22.55 -7.91
N VAL A 151 11.59 21.49 -7.19
CA VAL A 151 11.71 21.53 -5.72
C VAL A 151 12.64 22.65 -5.25
N PHE A 152 13.68 23.00 -6.02
CA PHE A 152 14.55 24.15 -5.71
C PHE A 152 13.84 25.50 -5.91
N GLN A 153 12.99 25.65 -6.94
CA GLN A 153 12.18 26.85 -7.15
C GLN A 153 11.13 26.99 -6.04
N ASP A 154 10.35 25.92 -5.80
CA ASP A 154 9.27 25.87 -4.81
C ASP A 154 9.72 26.13 -3.36
N GLN A 155 11.01 25.92 -3.05
CA GLN A 155 11.62 26.12 -1.72
C GLN A 155 12.44 27.42 -1.61
N TYR A 156 12.56 28.17 -2.70
CA TYR A 156 13.24 29.47 -2.72
C TYR A 156 12.25 30.65 -2.68
N GLU A 157 11.04 30.46 -3.20
CA GLU A 157 9.93 31.44 -3.17
C GLU A 157 9.26 31.57 -1.78
#